data_AF-A0A248TK38-F1
#
_entry.id   AF-A0A248TK38-F1
#
_cell.length_a   1.000
_cell.length_b   1.000
_cell.length_c   1.000
_cell.angle_alpha   90.00
_cell.angle_beta   90.00
_cell.angle_gamma   90.00
#
_symmetry.space_group_name_H-M   'P 1'
#
loop_
_entity.id
_entity.type
_entity.pdbx_description
1 polymer ?
#
loop_
_entity_poly.entity_id
_entity_poly.type
_entity_poly.pdbx_seq_one_letter_code
_entity_poly.pdbx_strand_id
1 'polypeptide(L)'
;MAECNRNANGACSDAGGINTNANGEAAHAEGNSTTADGNASHAEGFETLATGVASHVEGSQTNAIGTAAHTEGFQTTSVSDASHAEGSLTTAEGESAHAEGTLTLASGLSAHAEGNTTTASGDYTHAEGMDTEASGFVAHTEGRSTVANNSYAHAEGFQPNASGSIYHAEGQGSIASGTNSHAEGYLTTASGSTSHAEGGSSVASDSFAHAEGLFTQASGYVSHAEGSSTVASNAFTHAEGIETTAAGYASHTEGSRTRTEGINAHAEGNTTLASGDYSHAEGRGTTASGNYAHAEGLNNIASGYGAHVEGGVNANNASLPNTASGNSSHAEGYGTTASGTGAHAEGLNTLSTANAPHAEGVNNNATGQAAHVEGQNNVAQGVFSHAEGFQNIATNIGSHIMGIYGETTDNYSWHVGNGTSASNRGLAALLQGSTGDLFIDGTLHENGADYAEMFETIDGNSITPGRFITLQGKKVKVATSADSYILGITSAASAIKGNAAELHWHHKYLKDQWGRTQYEQIPSDPNDEYLAKLTRVAPKLNPAYDSQQSYIPRSKRKEWVTVGLLGQLLVTDDGSCSINGYCLPNDEGIATYSETGYRVMDRISSDQILVMFK
;
A
#
# COMPACT_ATOMS: atom_id res chain seq x y z
N MET A 1 -47.08 -91.91 -23.97
CA MET A 1 -45.96 -91.33 -24.72
C MET A 1 -46.49 -90.03 -25.29
N ALA A 2 -46.16 -88.90 -24.67
CA ALA A 2 -46.49 -87.59 -25.26
C ALA A 2 -45.54 -87.40 -26.44
N GLU A 3 -46.06 -87.10 -27.63
CA GLU A 3 -45.24 -86.72 -28.78
C GLU A 3 -44.50 -85.44 -28.42
N CYS A 4 -43.17 -85.48 -28.49
CA CYS A 4 -42.33 -84.35 -28.13
C CYS A 4 -42.36 -83.21 -29.18
N ASN A 5 -43.19 -83.27 -30.22
CA ASN A 5 -43.37 -82.21 -31.24
C ASN A 5 -42.04 -81.55 -31.69
N ARG A 6 -41.18 -82.35 -32.35
CA ARG A 6 -39.84 -81.94 -32.82
C ARG A 6 -39.88 -81.78 -34.34
N ASN A 7 -39.77 -80.55 -34.84
CA ASN A 7 -39.97 -80.21 -36.25
C ASN A 7 -38.67 -79.69 -36.88
N ALA A 8 -37.87 -80.59 -37.48
CA ALA A 8 -36.72 -80.24 -38.31
C ALA A 8 -37.17 -80.02 -39.77
N ASN A 9 -37.58 -78.79 -40.09
CA ASN A 9 -38.22 -78.44 -41.37
C ASN A 9 -37.23 -77.96 -42.43
N GLY A 10 -36.11 -77.34 -42.02
CA GLY A 10 -35.07 -76.86 -42.93
C GLY A 10 -34.16 -77.99 -43.45
N ALA A 11 -33.51 -77.78 -44.59
CA ALA A 11 -32.54 -78.74 -45.12
C ALA A 11 -31.35 -78.89 -44.15
N CYS A 12 -30.97 -80.12 -43.81
CA CYS A 12 -29.91 -80.41 -42.82
C CYS A 12 -30.16 -79.83 -41.41
N SER A 13 -31.41 -79.55 -41.03
CA SER A 13 -31.77 -79.09 -39.69
C SER A 13 -31.89 -80.24 -38.68
N ASP A 14 -31.76 -79.93 -37.39
CA ASP A 14 -32.01 -80.87 -36.29
C ASP A 14 -32.87 -80.23 -35.19
N ALA A 15 -33.76 -81.04 -34.60
CA ALA A 15 -34.70 -80.60 -33.57
C ALA A 15 -34.74 -81.61 -32.41
N GLY A 16 -34.21 -81.22 -31.25
CA GLY A 16 -34.17 -81.97 -30.00
C GLY A 16 -35.17 -81.44 -28.96
N GLY A 17 -35.57 -82.24 -27.97
CA GLY A 17 -36.42 -81.75 -26.87
C GLY A 17 -37.94 -81.80 -27.11
N ILE A 18 -38.69 -80.83 -26.56
CA ILE A 18 -40.17 -80.76 -26.55
C ILE A 18 -40.64 -79.47 -27.25
N ASN A 19 -41.56 -79.55 -28.22
CA ASN A 19 -42.11 -78.40 -28.96
C ASN A 19 -41.02 -77.53 -29.64
N THR A 20 -40.06 -78.16 -30.31
CA THR A 20 -38.94 -77.46 -30.94
C THR A 20 -39.10 -77.39 -32.47
N ASN A 21 -38.77 -76.25 -33.07
CA ASN A 21 -38.84 -76.04 -34.53
C ASN A 21 -37.50 -75.55 -35.08
N ALA A 22 -36.87 -76.29 -35.97
CA ALA A 22 -35.70 -75.86 -36.74
C ALA A 22 -36.10 -75.67 -38.21
N ASN A 23 -36.44 -74.44 -38.59
CA ASN A 23 -37.02 -74.11 -39.89
C ASN A 23 -35.98 -73.67 -40.94
N GLY A 24 -34.87 -73.06 -40.52
CA GLY A 24 -33.81 -72.62 -41.42
C GLY A 24 -32.91 -73.75 -41.94
N GLU A 25 -32.24 -73.52 -43.08
CA GLU A 25 -31.22 -74.47 -43.59
C GLU A 25 -30.09 -74.61 -42.57
N ALA A 26 -29.72 -75.84 -42.20
CA ALA A 26 -28.74 -76.17 -41.16
C ALA A 26 -29.03 -75.58 -39.77
N ALA A 27 -30.29 -75.25 -39.47
CA ALA A 27 -30.68 -74.76 -38.15
C ALA A 27 -30.74 -75.89 -37.10
N HIS A 28 -30.46 -75.56 -35.84
CA HIS A 28 -30.57 -76.49 -34.69
C HIS A 28 -31.51 -75.90 -33.63
N ALA A 29 -32.49 -76.68 -33.19
CA ALA A 29 -33.38 -76.26 -32.10
C ALA A 29 -33.47 -77.34 -31.02
N GLU A 30 -33.09 -77.04 -29.77
CA GLU A 30 -33.20 -77.96 -28.65
C GLU A 30 -33.82 -77.34 -27.39
N GLY A 31 -34.19 -78.15 -26.40
CA GLY A 31 -34.86 -77.67 -25.18
C GLY A 31 -36.39 -77.79 -25.19
N ASN A 32 -37.11 -76.77 -24.74
CA ASN A 32 -38.58 -76.78 -24.61
C ASN A 32 -39.22 -75.50 -25.18
N SER A 33 -40.08 -75.63 -26.19
CA SER A 33 -40.73 -74.50 -26.88
C SER A 33 -39.75 -73.55 -27.59
N THR A 34 -38.69 -74.08 -28.20
CA THR A 34 -37.65 -73.27 -28.88
C THR A 34 -37.84 -73.26 -30.40
N THR A 35 -37.43 -72.19 -31.08
CA THR A 35 -37.55 -72.05 -32.55
C THR A 35 -36.31 -71.41 -33.17
N ALA A 36 -35.70 -72.11 -34.13
CA ALA A 36 -34.58 -71.65 -34.95
C ALA A 36 -35.03 -71.48 -36.41
N ASP A 37 -35.36 -70.24 -36.81
CA ASP A 37 -35.93 -69.89 -38.12
C ASP A 37 -34.88 -69.45 -39.16
N GLY A 38 -33.78 -68.86 -38.71
CA GLY A 38 -32.71 -68.39 -39.59
C GLY A 38 -31.84 -69.50 -40.16
N ASN A 39 -31.24 -69.28 -41.33
CA ASN A 39 -30.27 -70.23 -41.88
C ASN A 39 -29.05 -70.33 -40.96
N ALA A 40 -28.65 -71.55 -40.62
CA ALA A 40 -27.59 -71.89 -39.67
C ALA A 40 -27.80 -71.31 -38.27
N SER A 41 -29.05 -70.99 -37.88
CA SER A 41 -29.34 -70.50 -36.53
C SER A 41 -29.43 -71.62 -35.50
N HIS A 42 -29.16 -71.29 -34.23
CA HIS A 42 -29.21 -72.23 -33.12
C HIS A 42 -30.11 -71.67 -32.01
N ALA A 43 -31.07 -72.46 -31.52
CA ALA A 43 -31.92 -72.10 -30.39
C ALA A 43 -31.97 -73.23 -29.35
N GLU A 44 -31.54 -72.95 -28.13
CA GLU A 44 -31.63 -73.87 -26.99
C GLU A 44 -32.33 -73.24 -25.76
N GLY A 45 -32.69 -74.05 -24.77
CA GLY A 45 -33.32 -73.56 -23.52
C GLY A 45 -34.86 -73.68 -23.45
N PHE A 46 -35.54 -72.64 -22.94
CA PHE A 46 -37.00 -72.60 -22.75
C PHE A 46 -37.63 -71.37 -23.41
N GLU A 47 -38.59 -71.54 -24.32
CA GLU A 47 -39.28 -70.42 -25.00
C GLU A 47 -38.31 -69.46 -25.74
N THR A 48 -37.31 -69.99 -26.45
CA THR A 48 -36.29 -69.19 -27.15
C THR A 48 -36.53 -69.11 -28.66
N LEU A 49 -36.11 -68.01 -29.31
CA LEU A 49 -36.36 -67.75 -30.73
C LEU A 49 -35.14 -67.15 -31.45
N ALA A 50 -34.57 -67.87 -32.42
CA ALA A 50 -33.49 -67.39 -33.28
C ALA A 50 -33.94 -67.26 -34.75
N THR A 51 -34.24 -66.04 -35.22
CA THR A 51 -34.75 -65.78 -36.59
C THR A 51 -33.69 -65.27 -37.57
N GLY A 52 -32.58 -64.72 -37.07
CA GLY A 52 -31.49 -64.21 -37.90
C GLY A 52 -30.61 -65.29 -38.52
N VAL A 53 -29.98 -65.00 -39.67
CA VAL A 53 -29.00 -65.93 -40.27
C VAL A 53 -27.81 -66.07 -39.34
N ALA A 54 -27.41 -67.30 -39.02
CA ALA A 54 -26.35 -67.64 -38.09
C ALA A 54 -26.53 -67.05 -36.68
N SER A 55 -27.76 -66.71 -36.27
CA SER A 55 -28.03 -66.24 -34.91
C SER A 55 -28.03 -67.41 -33.91
N HIS A 56 -27.67 -67.13 -32.67
CA HIS A 56 -27.65 -68.12 -31.58
C HIS A 56 -28.39 -67.58 -30.37
N VAL A 57 -29.27 -68.41 -29.79
CA VAL A 57 -30.04 -68.07 -28.60
C VAL A 57 -30.06 -69.22 -27.59
N GLU A 58 -29.84 -68.90 -26.31
CA GLU A 58 -29.97 -69.83 -25.19
C GLU A 58 -30.67 -69.19 -23.98
N GLY A 59 -30.95 -69.99 -22.94
CA GLY A 59 -31.60 -69.51 -21.72
C GLY A 59 -33.13 -69.67 -21.69
N SER A 60 -33.87 -68.65 -21.23
CA SER A 60 -35.32 -68.69 -21.01
C SER A 60 -36.01 -67.42 -21.50
N GLN A 61 -36.95 -67.52 -22.44
CA GLN A 61 -37.69 -66.40 -23.04
C GLN A 61 -36.80 -65.40 -23.79
N THR A 62 -35.77 -65.89 -24.46
CA THR A 62 -34.74 -65.08 -25.13
C THR A 62 -34.94 -65.05 -26.66
N ASN A 63 -34.58 -63.95 -27.32
CA ASN A 63 -34.75 -63.78 -28.78
C ASN A 63 -33.48 -63.25 -29.47
N ALA A 64 -33.06 -63.87 -30.58
CA ALA A 64 -31.96 -63.41 -31.44
C ALA A 64 -32.45 -63.21 -32.89
N ILE A 65 -32.72 -61.95 -33.26
CA ILE A 65 -33.43 -61.59 -34.50
C ILE A 65 -32.49 -61.21 -35.65
N GLY A 66 -31.39 -60.51 -35.36
CA GLY A 66 -30.44 -60.02 -36.36
C GLY A 66 -29.48 -61.10 -36.88
N THR A 67 -28.82 -60.81 -38.01
CA THR A 67 -27.80 -61.72 -38.58
C THR A 67 -26.62 -61.84 -37.61
N ALA A 68 -26.19 -63.06 -37.32
CA ALA A 68 -25.12 -63.36 -36.36
C ALA A 68 -25.35 -62.76 -34.95
N ALA A 69 -26.61 -62.47 -34.59
CA ALA A 69 -26.94 -62.02 -33.25
C ALA A 69 -26.80 -63.15 -32.23
N HIS A 70 -26.35 -62.84 -31.01
CA HIS A 70 -26.25 -63.76 -29.89
C HIS A 70 -27.15 -63.30 -28.74
N THR A 71 -27.85 -64.22 -28.08
CA THR A 71 -28.69 -63.86 -26.94
C THR A 71 -28.73 -64.97 -25.90
N GLU A 72 -28.44 -64.66 -24.63
CA GLU A 72 -28.52 -65.63 -23.53
C GLU A 72 -29.17 -65.05 -22.27
N GLY A 73 -29.53 -65.90 -21.30
CA GLY A 73 -30.10 -65.48 -20.01
C GLY A 73 -31.63 -65.60 -19.87
N PHE A 74 -32.30 -64.61 -19.27
CA PHE A 74 -33.75 -64.61 -19.00
C PHE A 74 -34.44 -63.35 -19.56
N GLN A 75 -35.40 -63.52 -20.48
CA GLN A 75 -36.12 -62.40 -21.10
C GLN A 75 -35.21 -61.37 -21.81
N THR A 76 -34.17 -61.84 -22.49
CA THR A 76 -33.19 -61.01 -23.20
C THR A 76 -33.46 -60.97 -24.71
N THR A 77 -33.07 -59.92 -25.43
CA THR A 77 -33.36 -59.78 -26.87
C THR A 77 -32.25 -59.04 -27.64
N SER A 78 -31.79 -59.62 -28.74
CA SER A 78 -30.84 -59.02 -29.69
C SER A 78 -31.53 -58.82 -31.04
N VAL A 79 -31.63 -57.58 -31.53
CA VAL A 79 -32.49 -57.21 -32.67
C VAL A 79 -31.72 -57.08 -33.98
N SER A 80 -30.54 -56.45 -33.96
CA SER A 80 -29.77 -56.05 -35.15
C SER A 80 -28.59 -56.98 -35.44
N ASP A 81 -27.95 -56.78 -36.59
CA ASP A 81 -26.82 -57.60 -37.02
C ASP A 81 -25.65 -57.52 -36.01
N ALA A 82 -25.07 -58.69 -35.69
CA ALA A 82 -24.00 -58.89 -34.72
C ALA A 82 -24.27 -58.34 -33.29
N SER A 83 -25.53 -58.07 -32.94
CA SER A 83 -25.89 -57.64 -31.58
C SER A 83 -25.81 -58.79 -30.59
N HIS A 84 -25.42 -58.48 -29.34
CA HIS A 84 -25.28 -59.44 -28.25
C HIS A 84 -26.02 -58.95 -27.00
N ALA A 85 -26.89 -59.79 -26.41
CA ALA A 85 -27.58 -59.48 -25.17
C ALA A 85 -27.54 -60.66 -24.20
N GLU A 86 -27.08 -60.43 -22.97
CA GLU A 86 -26.98 -61.45 -21.92
C GLU A 86 -27.50 -60.94 -20.56
N GLY A 87 -27.83 -61.86 -19.65
CA GLY A 87 -28.33 -61.54 -18.30
C GLY A 87 -29.85 -61.68 -18.13
N SER A 88 -30.55 -60.64 -17.64
CA SER A 88 -31.99 -60.67 -17.33
C SER A 88 -32.71 -59.39 -17.77
N LEU A 89 -33.74 -59.48 -18.62
CA LEU A 89 -34.47 -58.31 -19.14
C LEU A 89 -33.56 -57.32 -19.88
N THR A 90 -32.60 -57.82 -20.66
CA THR A 90 -31.62 -57.00 -21.41
C THR A 90 -31.95 -56.96 -22.90
N THR A 91 -31.67 -55.83 -23.56
CA THR A 91 -31.97 -55.64 -24.99
C THR A 91 -30.81 -54.98 -25.73
N ALA A 92 -30.32 -55.60 -26.80
CA ALA A 92 -29.38 -55.01 -27.74
C ALA A 92 -30.07 -54.73 -29.09
N GLU A 93 -30.38 -53.47 -29.37
CA GLU A 93 -31.11 -53.05 -30.59
C GLU A 93 -30.19 -52.54 -31.71
N GLY A 94 -29.00 -52.02 -31.37
CA GLY A 94 -28.06 -51.47 -32.35
C GLY A 94 -27.24 -52.53 -33.09
N GLU A 95 -26.76 -52.22 -34.30
CA GLU A 95 -25.80 -53.07 -35.01
C GLU A 95 -24.50 -53.18 -34.20
N SER A 96 -24.01 -54.40 -33.99
CA SER A 96 -22.85 -54.70 -33.13
C SER A 96 -22.97 -54.18 -31.67
N ALA A 97 -24.19 -53.91 -31.19
CA ALA A 97 -24.41 -53.47 -29.81
C ALA A 97 -24.28 -54.62 -28.80
N HIS A 98 -23.84 -54.33 -27.58
CA HIS A 98 -23.69 -55.30 -26.49
C HIS A 98 -24.46 -54.84 -25.24
N ALA A 99 -25.36 -55.67 -24.72
CA ALA A 99 -26.12 -55.40 -23.50
C ALA A 99 -26.01 -56.55 -22.49
N GLU A 100 -25.37 -56.33 -21.34
CA GLU A 100 -25.16 -57.33 -20.29
C GLU A 100 -25.78 -56.88 -18.95
N GLY A 101 -26.27 -57.82 -18.14
CA GLY A 101 -26.67 -57.57 -16.75
C GLY A 101 -28.18 -57.69 -16.47
N THR A 102 -28.82 -56.66 -15.91
CA THR A 102 -30.26 -56.66 -15.60
C THR A 102 -30.93 -55.36 -16.00
N LEU A 103 -32.03 -55.41 -16.77
CA LEU A 103 -32.73 -54.21 -17.25
C LEU A 103 -31.82 -53.26 -18.06
N THR A 104 -30.93 -53.81 -18.88
CA THR A 104 -29.97 -53.02 -19.68
C THR A 104 -30.42 -52.87 -21.13
N LEU A 105 -30.11 -51.73 -21.75
CA LEU A 105 -30.48 -51.39 -23.13
C LEU A 105 -29.28 -50.82 -23.88
N ALA A 106 -28.87 -51.47 -24.97
CA ALA A 106 -27.88 -50.94 -25.91
C ALA A 106 -28.53 -50.75 -27.29
N SER A 107 -28.91 -49.52 -27.64
CA SER A 107 -29.67 -49.23 -28.87
C SER A 107 -28.92 -48.45 -29.96
N GLY A 108 -27.79 -47.84 -29.64
CA GLY A 108 -26.93 -47.17 -30.62
C GLY A 108 -26.03 -48.13 -31.41
N LEU A 109 -25.51 -47.71 -32.57
CA LEU A 109 -24.51 -48.47 -33.33
C LEU A 109 -23.27 -48.73 -32.48
N SER A 110 -22.86 -50.00 -32.32
CA SER A 110 -21.71 -50.40 -31.48
C SER A 110 -21.77 -49.86 -30.04
N ALA A 111 -22.98 -49.66 -29.49
CA ALA A 111 -23.18 -49.25 -28.11
C ALA A 111 -22.93 -50.42 -27.14
N HIS A 112 -22.38 -50.15 -25.96
CA HIS A 112 -22.15 -51.13 -24.91
C HIS A 112 -22.85 -50.69 -23.61
N ALA A 113 -23.79 -51.48 -23.08
CA ALA A 113 -24.44 -51.27 -21.80
C ALA A 113 -24.24 -52.48 -20.87
N GLU A 114 -23.65 -52.28 -19.69
CA GLU A 114 -23.39 -53.34 -18.70
C GLU A 114 -23.91 -52.93 -17.31
N GLY A 115 -24.52 -53.86 -16.56
CA GLY A 115 -24.85 -53.67 -15.14
C GLY A 115 -26.35 -53.76 -14.80
N ASN A 116 -26.91 -52.83 -14.03
CA ASN A 116 -28.31 -52.85 -13.59
C ASN A 116 -29.05 -51.55 -13.95
N THR A 117 -30.10 -51.63 -14.78
CA THR A 117 -30.85 -50.45 -15.25
C THR A 117 -29.94 -49.48 -16.02
N THR A 118 -29.13 -49.98 -16.95
CA THR A 118 -28.17 -49.17 -17.73
C THR A 118 -28.62 -48.99 -19.18
N THR A 119 -28.40 -47.81 -19.76
CA THR A 119 -28.83 -47.47 -21.13
C THR A 119 -27.70 -46.83 -21.93
N ALA A 120 -27.32 -47.44 -23.04
CA ALA A 120 -26.39 -46.91 -24.03
C ALA A 120 -27.12 -46.73 -25.38
N SER A 121 -27.60 -45.52 -25.67
CA SER A 121 -28.48 -45.24 -26.81
C SER A 121 -27.84 -44.40 -27.92
N GLY A 122 -26.69 -43.77 -27.66
CA GLY A 122 -25.92 -43.08 -28.70
C GLY A 122 -24.99 -44.02 -29.48
N ASP A 123 -24.61 -43.67 -30.70
CA ASP A 123 -23.64 -44.45 -31.46
C ASP A 123 -22.26 -44.40 -30.78
N TYR A 124 -21.58 -45.55 -30.72
CA TYR A 124 -20.27 -45.78 -30.10
C TYR A 124 -20.21 -45.41 -28.61
N THR A 125 -21.33 -45.55 -27.90
CA THR A 125 -21.43 -45.26 -26.45
C THR A 125 -21.01 -46.43 -25.57
N HIS A 126 -20.62 -46.13 -24.33
CA HIS A 126 -20.39 -47.13 -23.30
C HIS A 126 -21.02 -46.69 -21.96
N ALA A 127 -21.85 -47.54 -21.36
CA ALA A 127 -22.52 -47.30 -20.09
C ALA A 127 -22.38 -48.51 -19.16
N GLU A 128 -21.70 -48.35 -18.02
CA GLU A 128 -21.48 -49.41 -17.04
C GLU A 128 -22.01 -49.00 -15.65
N GLY A 129 -22.58 -49.96 -14.89
CA GLY A 129 -22.87 -49.79 -13.46
C GLY A 129 -24.35 -49.91 -13.08
N MET A 130 -24.89 -48.99 -12.27
CA MET A 130 -26.29 -49.03 -11.80
C MET A 130 -27.01 -47.72 -12.17
N ASP A 131 -28.13 -47.79 -12.90
CA ASP A 131 -28.94 -46.61 -13.25
C ASP A 131 -28.14 -45.58 -14.11
N THR A 132 -27.38 -46.04 -15.09
CA THR A 132 -26.50 -45.20 -15.92
C THR A 132 -27.08 -44.96 -17.32
N GLU A 133 -26.87 -43.77 -17.90
CA GLU A 133 -27.39 -43.39 -19.23
C GLU A 133 -26.32 -42.68 -20.09
N ALA A 134 -25.91 -43.31 -21.19
CA ALA A 134 -25.08 -42.71 -22.23
C ALA A 134 -25.88 -42.59 -23.54
N SER A 135 -26.34 -41.38 -23.89
CA SER A 135 -27.17 -41.14 -25.09
C SER A 135 -26.52 -40.26 -26.16
N GLY A 136 -25.39 -39.62 -25.85
CA GLY A 136 -24.63 -38.81 -26.80
C GLY A 136 -23.67 -39.62 -27.68
N PHE A 137 -23.39 -39.17 -28.90
CA PHE A 137 -22.38 -39.79 -29.79
C PHE A 137 -21.01 -39.93 -29.09
N VAL A 138 -20.46 -41.16 -28.97
CA VAL A 138 -19.19 -41.45 -28.26
C VAL A 138 -19.20 -41.03 -26.78
N ALA A 139 -20.37 -41.08 -26.12
CA ALA A 139 -20.48 -40.80 -24.68
C ALA A 139 -20.05 -42.02 -23.83
N HIS A 140 -19.46 -41.75 -22.66
CA HIS A 140 -19.03 -42.73 -21.67
C HIS A 140 -19.66 -42.44 -20.30
N THR A 141 -20.24 -43.46 -19.67
CA THR A 141 -20.71 -43.39 -18.28
C THR A 141 -20.32 -44.61 -17.48
N GLU A 142 -19.87 -44.42 -16.24
CA GLU A 142 -19.53 -45.50 -15.31
C GLU A 142 -19.95 -45.14 -13.87
N GLY A 143 -20.52 -46.10 -13.13
CA GLY A 143 -20.80 -45.95 -11.69
C GLY A 143 -22.28 -46.09 -11.32
N ARG A 144 -22.84 -45.12 -10.59
CA ARG A 144 -24.25 -45.19 -10.15
C ARG A 144 -25.01 -43.87 -10.34
N SER A 145 -26.15 -43.95 -11.04
CA SER A 145 -27.00 -42.79 -11.38
C SER A 145 -26.25 -41.72 -12.20
N THR A 146 -25.43 -42.13 -13.15
CA THR A 146 -24.56 -41.26 -13.99
C THR A 146 -25.20 -40.99 -15.35
N VAL A 147 -25.11 -39.77 -15.88
CA VAL A 147 -25.77 -39.39 -17.14
C VAL A 147 -24.82 -38.63 -18.08
N ALA A 148 -24.71 -39.08 -19.34
CA ALA A 148 -23.96 -38.44 -20.41
C ALA A 148 -24.79 -38.35 -21.71
N ASN A 149 -25.45 -37.20 -21.94
CA ASN A 149 -26.44 -37.05 -23.00
C ASN A 149 -25.94 -36.30 -24.26
N ASN A 150 -24.71 -35.81 -24.26
CA ASN A 150 -24.16 -35.04 -25.38
C ASN A 150 -22.96 -35.75 -26.00
N SER A 151 -22.60 -35.34 -27.22
CA SER A 151 -21.47 -35.92 -27.94
C SER A 151 -20.14 -35.75 -27.18
N TYR A 152 -19.35 -36.82 -27.10
CA TYR A 152 -18.04 -36.89 -26.42
C TYR A 152 -18.10 -36.59 -24.91
N ALA A 153 -19.24 -36.83 -24.28
CA ALA A 153 -19.42 -36.65 -22.85
C ALA A 153 -18.82 -37.80 -22.04
N HIS A 154 -18.19 -37.50 -20.90
CA HIS A 154 -17.71 -38.50 -19.95
C HIS A 154 -18.23 -38.20 -18.53
N ALA A 155 -18.89 -39.17 -17.88
CA ALA A 155 -19.33 -39.07 -16.49
C ALA A 155 -19.02 -40.34 -15.67
N GLU A 156 -18.29 -40.20 -14.57
CA GLU A 156 -17.90 -41.33 -13.69
C GLU A 156 -18.24 -41.02 -12.22
N GLY A 157 -18.79 -41.99 -11.47
CA GLY A 157 -18.95 -41.90 -10.01
C GLY A 157 -20.37 -42.10 -9.48
N PHE A 158 -20.80 -41.30 -8.49
CA PHE A 158 -22.14 -41.41 -7.86
C PHE A 158 -22.93 -40.10 -8.06
N GLN A 159 -23.95 -40.16 -8.92
CA GLN A 159 -24.79 -39.01 -9.32
C GLN A 159 -24.08 -37.84 -10.05
N PRO A 160 -23.05 -38.03 -10.90
CA PRO A 160 -22.56 -36.94 -11.75
C PRO A 160 -23.63 -36.58 -12.80
N ASN A 161 -23.91 -35.28 -12.95
CA ASN A 161 -24.82 -34.78 -13.97
C ASN A 161 -24.05 -33.92 -14.96
N ALA A 162 -24.02 -34.37 -16.19
CA ALA A 162 -23.16 -33.81 -17.18
C ALA A 162 -24.01 -33.49 -18.42
N SER A 163 -23.98 -32.23 -18.88
CA SER A 163 -25.01 -31.69 -19.80
C SER A 163 -24.54 -30.65 -20.83
N GLY A 164 -23.23 -30.36 -20.93
CA GLY A 164 -22.63 -29.52 -21.98
C GLY A 164 -22.20 -30.28 -23.25
N SER A 165 -21.46 -29.68 -24.19
CA SER A 165 -20.83 -30.43 -25.31
C SER A 165 -19.34 -30.65 -25.01
N ILE A 166 -18.84 -31.89 -25.09
CA ILE A 166 -17.44 -32.26 -24.73
C ILE A 166 -17.14 -31.86 -23.28
N TYR A 167 -17.45 -32.69 -22.28
CA TYR A 167 -17.17 -32.38 -20.87
C TYR A 167 -16.71 -33.62 -20.12
N HIS A 168 -16.20 -33.42 -18.91
CA HIS A 168 -15.74 -34.49 -18.04
C HIS A 168 -16.19 -34.24 -16.59
N ALA A 169 -17.03 -35.13 -16.05
CA ALA A 169 -17.49 -35.07 -14.65
C ALA A 169 -17.11 -36.35 -13.90
N GLU A 170 -16.29 -36.23 -12.86
CA GLU A 170 -15.84 -37.35 -12.03
C GLU A 170 -16.20 -37.11 -10.55
N GLY A 171 -16.64 -38.14 -9.83
CA GLY A 171 -16.87 -38.09 -8.39
C GLY A 171 -18.34 -38.03 -7.95
N GLN A 172 -18.57 -37.66 -6.68
CA GLN A 172 -19.91 -37.68 -6.07
C GLN A 172 -20.61 -36.33 -6.28
N GLY A 173 -21.67 -36.33 -7.09
CA GLY A 173 -22.51 -35.15 -7.33
C GLY A 173 -21.79 -34.01 -8.05
N SER A 174 -20.73 -34.30 -8.80
CA SER A 174 -20.05 -33.33 -9.66
C SER A 174 -20.90 -32.99 -10.90
N ILE A 175 -20.80 -31.74 -11.36
CA ILE A 175 -21.59 -31.22 -12.48
C ILE A 175 -20.70 -30.50 -13.47
N ALA A 176 -20.58 -31.01 -14.70
CA ALA A 176 -19.92 -30.35 -15.81
C ALA A 176 -20.95 -30.01 -16.90
N SER A 177 -21.28 -28.73 -17.07
CA SER A 177 -22.33 -28.26 -17.99
C SER A 177 -21.86 -27.25 -19.04
N GLY A 178 -20.66 -26.69 -18.88
CA GLY A 178 -20.04 -25.84 -19.88
C GLY A 178 -19.40 -26.64 -21.02
N THR A 179 -19.25 -26.03 -22.20
CA THR A 179 -18.51 -26.64 -23.31
C THR A 179 -17.04 -26.80 -22.93
N ASN A 180 -16.45 -27.99 -23.11
CA ASN A 180 -15.06 -28.29 -22.70
C ASN A 180 -14.81 -28.10 -21.19
N SER A 181 -15.84 -28.24 -20.35
CA SER A 181 -15.71 -28.09 -18.89
C SER A 181 -15.28 -29.40 -18.21
N HIS A 182 -14.60 -29.26 -17.07
CA HIS A 182 -14.14 -30.39 -16.25
C HIS A 182 -14.52 -30.17 -14.78
N ALA A 183 -15.17 -31.15 -14.16
CA ALA A 183 -15.54 -31.13 -12.74
C ALA A 183 -15.15 -32.46 -12.05
N GLU A 184 -14.28 -32.40 -11.04
CA GLU A 184 -13.81 -33.58 -10.29
C GLU A 184 -14.07 -33.41 -8.78
N GLY A 185 -14.45 -34.48 -8.07
CA GLY A 185 -14.51 -34.51 -6.60
C GLY A 185 -15.93 -34.58 -6.00
N TYR A 186 -16.16 -33.89 -4.86
CA TYR A 186 -17.42 -33.94 -4.12
C TYR A 186 -18.23 -32.66 -4.29
N LEU A 187 -19.41 -32.74 -4.91
CA LEU A 187 -20.33 -31.61 -5.16
C LEU A 187 -19.69 -30.43 -5.93
N THR A 188 -18.77 -30.71 -6.85
CA THR A 188 -18.10 -29.68 -7.67
C THR A 188 -18.96 -29.28 -8.86
N THR A 189 -18.84 -28.05 -9.36
CA THR A 189 -19.63 -27.56 -10.50
C THR A 189 -18.79 -26.71 -11.44
N ALA A 190 -18.64 -27.15 -12.69
CA ALA A 190 -18.01 -26.42 -13.78
C ALA A 190 -19.05 -26.09 -14.87
N SER A 191 -19.59 -24.87 -14.84
CA SER A 191 -20.66 -24.44 -15.78
C SER A 191 -20.20 -23.48 -16.86
N GLY A 192 -18.97 -22.98 -16.78
CA GLY A 192 -18.38 -22.09 -17.77
C GLY A 192 -17.77 -22.83 -18.96
N SER A 193 -17.64 -22.16 -20.11
CA SER A 193 -16.91 -22.74 -21.24
C SER A 193 -15.43 -22.89 -20.90
N THR A 194 -14.86 -24.09 -21.01
CA THR A 194 -13.47 -24.39 -20.63
C THR A 194 -13.18 -24.08 -19.14
N SER A 195 -14.19 -24.16 -18.28
CA SER A 195 -14.00 -24.02 -16.83
C SER A 195 -13.56 -25.33 -16.18
N HIS A 196 -12.81 -25.25 -15.09
CA HIS A 196 -12.32 -26.38 -14.31
C HIS A 196 -12.72 -26.22 -12.84
N ALA A 197 -13.31 -27.25 -12.24
CA ALA A 197 -13.67 -27.27 -10.81
C ALA A 197 -13.23 -28.59 -10.16
N GLU A 198 -12.36 -28.54 -9.15
CA GLU A 198 -11.88 -29.73 -8.45
C GLU A 198 -11.93 -29.58 -6.92
N GLY A 199 -11.97 -30.71 -6.19
CA GLY A 199 -12.00 -30.74 -4.72
C GLY A 199 -13.39 -30.99 -4.13
N GLY A 200 -13.87 -30.07 -3.28
CA GLY A 200 -15.11 -30.23 -2.51
C GLY A 200 -15.97 -28.98 -2.52
N SER A 201 -17.18 -29.06 -3.07
CA SER A 201 -18.11 -27.92 -3.19
C SER A 201 -17.49 -26.71 -3.91
N SER A 202 -16.56 -26.94 -4.84
CA SER A 202 -15.95 -25.90 -5.68
C SER A 202 -16.83 -25.57 -6.89
N VAL A 203 -16.86 -24.30 -7.29
CA VAL A 203 -17.74 -23.80 -8.35
C VAL A 203 -16.96 -22.89 -9.31
N ALA A 204 -16.87 -23.29 -10.57
CA ALA A 204 -16.33 -22.49 -11.67
C ALA A 204 -17.45 -22.16 -12.67
N SER A 205 -17.88 -20.90 -12.72
CA SER A 205 -19.13 -20.52 -13.42
C SER A 205 -18.98 -19.80 -14.76
N ASP A 206 -17.88 -19.09 -14.97
CA ASP A 206 -17.64 -18.30 -16.19
C ASP A 206 -16.56 -18.96 -17.08
N SER A 207 -16.40 -18.46 -18.30
CA SER A 207 -15.46 -19.01 -19.28
C SER A 207 -14.02 -18.92 -18.77
N PHE A 208 -13.29 -20.03 -18.88
CA PHE A 208 -11.92 -20.19 -18.39
C PHE A 208 -11.76 -19.98 -16.87
N ALA A 209 -12.84 -20.04 -16.08
CA ALA A 209 -12.75 -19.99 -14.64
C ALA A 209 -12.15 -21.30 -14.08
N HIS A 210 -11.33 -21.20 -13.04
CA HIS A 210 -10.71 -22.33 -12.36
C HIS A 210 -10.97 -22.25 -10.85
N ALA A 211 -11.60 -23.28 -10.27
CA ALA A 211 -11.85 -23.40 -8.84
C ALA A 211 -11.28 -24.72 -8.28
N GLU A 212 -10.34 -24.65 -7.34
CA GLU A 212 -9.71 -25.82 -6.69
C GLU A 212 -9.87 -25.74 -5.17
N GLY A 213 -10.07 -26.86 -4.47
CA GLY A 213 -10.10 -26.92 -3.01
C GLY A 213 -11.50 -27.05 -2.39
N LEU A 214 -11.73 -26.47 -1.21
CA LEU A 214 -12.96 -26.67 -0.41
C LEU A 214 -13.80 -25.40 -0.32
N PHE A 215 -15.04 -25.40 -0.84
CA PHE A 215 -15.93 -24.24 -0.91
C PHE A 215 -15.36 -23.05 -1.69
N THR A 216 -14.62 -23.31 -2.78
CA THR A 216 -14.02 -22.26 -3.61
C THR A 216 -14.96 -21.85 -4.75
N GLN A 217 -14.96 -20.57 -5.13
CA GLN A 217 -15.83 -20.05 -6.19
C GLN A 217 -15.07 -19.13 -7.14
N ALA A 218 -14.96 -19.52 -8.40
CA ALA A 218 -14.43 -18.72 -9.50
C ALA A 218 -15.58 -18.36 -10.47
N SER A 219 -16.08 -17.13 -10.39
CA SER A 219 -17.28 -16.70 -11.12
C SER A 219 -17.05 -15.62 -12.17
N GLY A 220 -15.80 -15.20 -12.41
CA GLY A 220 -15.44 -14.23 -13.45
C GLY A 220 -14.65 -14.85 -14.60
N TYR A 221 -14.66 -14.18 -15.75
CA TYR A 221 -13.87 -14.55 -16.93
C TYR A 221 -12.37 -14.70 -16.59
N VAL A 222 -11.79 -15.88 -16.83
CA VAL A 222 -10.37 -16.19 -16.51
C VAL A 222 -10.05 -15.95 -15.01
N SER A 223 -11.02 -16.19 -14.13
CA SER A 223 -10.80 -16.12 -12.68
C SER A 223 -10.22 -17.42 -12.12
N HIS A 224 -9.42 -17.32 -11.06
CA HIS A 224 -8.83 -18.47 -10.35
C HIS A 224 -9.15 -18.35 -8.85
N ALA A 225 -9.76 -19.38 -8.26
CA ALA A 225 -9.97 -19.50 -6.82
C ALA A 225 -9.43 -20.83 -6.29
N GLU A 226 -8.42 -20.81 -5.41
CA GLU A 226 -7.85 -22.01 -4.79
C GLU A 226 -7.85 -21.93 -3.25
N GLY A 227 -7.77 -23.06 -2.56
CA GLY A 227 -7.72 -23.12 -1.09
C GLY A 227 -9.05 -23.48 -0.40
N SER A 228 -9.46 -22.72 0.62
CA SER A 228 -10.70 -22.98 1.36
C SER A 228 -11.56 -21.74 1.56
N SER A 229 -12.83 -21.81 1.13
CA SER A 229 -13.79 -20.70 1.21
C SER A 229 -13.30 -19.43 0.49
N THR A 230 -12.61 -19.61 -0.63
CA THR A 230 -12.06 -18.51 -1.44
C THR A 230 -12.99 -18.13 -2.59
N VAL A 231 -13.05 -16.84 -2.93
CA VAL A 231 -13.97 -16.32 -3.95
C VAL A 231 -13.23 -15.38 -4.90
N ALA A 232 -13.23 -15.71 -6.20
CA ALA A 232 -12.71 -14.87 -7.28
C ALA A 232 -13.88 -14.49 -8.20
N SER A 233 -14.40 -13.25 -8.08
CA SER A 233 -15.72 -12.90 -8.62
C SER A 233 -15.73 -12.00 -9.87
N ASN A 234 -14.57 -11.51 -10.31
CA ASN A 234 -14.47 -10.57 -11.43
C ASN A 234 -13.52 -11.10 -12.51
N ALA A 235 -13.42 -10.42 -13.65
CA ALA A 235 -12.51 -10.85 -14.72
C ALA A 235 -11.04 -10.75 -14.27
N PHE A 236 -10.25 -11.78 -14.62
CA PHE A 236 -8.82 -11.90 -14.34
C PHE A 236 -8.44 -11.86 -12.84
N THR A 237 -9.36 -12.19 -11.93
CA THR A 237 -9.08 -12.21 -10.49
C THR A 237 -8.44 -13.52 -10.04
N HIS A 238 -7.54 -13.43 -9.06
CA HIS A 238 -6.96 -14.59 -8.38
C HIS A 238 -7.19 -14.49 -6.87
N ALA A 239 -7.82 -15.50 -6.27
CA ALA A 239 -7.94 -15.65 -4.81
C ALA A 239 -7.37 -17.00 -4.34
N GLU A 240 -6.45 -16.97 -3.38
CA GLU A 240 -5.87 -18.17 -2.75
C GLU A 240 -5.90 -18.07 -1.21
N GLY A 241 -5.76 -19.19 -0.50
CA GLY A 241 -5.71 -19.23 0.97
C GLY A 241 -7.01 -19.64 1.68
N ILE A 242 -7.35 -19.00 2.81
CA ILE A 242 -8.51 -19.35 3.66
C ILE A 242 -9.44 -18.15 3.86
N GLU A 243 -10.71 -18.28 3.48
CA GLU A 243 -11.72 -17.22 3.60
C GLU A 243 -11.31 -15.93 2.87
N THR A 244 -10.71 -16.03 1.67
CA THR A 244 -10.24 -14.89 0.88
C THR A 244 -11.24 -14.48 -0.21
N THR A 245 -11.23 -13.21 -0.62
CA THR A 245 -12.14 -12.72 -1.68
C THR A 245 -11.46 -11.70 -2.59
N ALA A 246 -11.32 -12.02 -3.87
CA ALA A 246 -10.92 -11.10 -4.92
C ALA A 246 -12.13 -10.66 -5.75
N ALA A 247 -12.52 -9.38 -5.65
CA ALA A 247 -13.71 -8.82 -6.29
C ALA A 247 -13.42 -7.67 -7.28
N GLY A 248 -12.23 -7.06 -7.22
CA GLY A 248 -11.82 -6.01 -8.15
C GLY A 248 -11.36 -6.58 -9.50
N TYR A 249 -11.55 -5.87 -10.61
CA TYR A 249 -11.03 -6.31 -11.92
C TYR A 249 -9.51 -6.50 -11.85
N ALA A 250 -9.01 -7.67 -12.29
CA ALA A 250 -7.59 -8.03 -12.24
C ALA A 250 -6.94 -7.93 -10.84
N SER A 251 -7.72 -8.10 -9.77
CA SER A 251 -7.21 -8.10 -8.40
C SER A 251 -6.66 -9.47 -7.97
N HIS A 252 -5.74 -9.45 -6.99
CA HIS A 252 -5.14 -10.64 -6.41
C HIS A 252 -5.35 -10.64 -4.89
N THR A 253 -5.63 -11.79 -4.28
CA THR A 253 -5.80 -11.90 -2.82
C THR A 253 -5.27 -13.22 -2.29
N GLU A 254 -4.41 -13.19 -1.29
CA GLU A 254 -3.84 -14.37 -0.65
C GLU A 254 -3.86 -14.29 0.89
N GLY A 255 -3.60 -15.41 1.58
CA GLY A 255 -3.52 -15.47 3.04
C GLY A 255 -4.82 -15.93 3.75
N SER A 256 -5.24 -15.24 4.81
CA SER A 256 -6.42 -15.64 5.61
C SER A 256 -7.33 -14.46 5.96
N ARG A 257 -8.62 -14.55 5.58
CA ARG A 257 -9.62 -13.48 5.76
C ARG A 257 -9.26 -12.18 5.05
N THR A 258 -8.56 -12.25 3.93
CA THR A 258 -8.11 -11.11 3.15
C THR A 258 -9.10 -10.80 2.01
N ARG A 259 -9.20 -9.53 1.62
CA ARG A 259 -10.16 -9.09 0.60
C ARG A 259 -9.59 -7.99 -0.30
N THR A 260 -9.88 -8.07 -1.59
CA THR A 260 -9.66 -6.98 -2.54
C THR A 260 -10.95 -6.57 -3.25
N GLU A 261 -11.12 -5.26 -3.43
CA GLU A 261 -12.27 -4.67 -4.13
C GLU A 261 -11.88 -3.74 -5.27
N GLY A 262 -10.70 -3.11 -5.19
CA GLY A 262 -10.21 -2.16 -6.18
C GLY A 262 -9.65 -2.83 -7.43
N ILE A 263 -9.64 -2.10 -8.54
CA ILE A 263 -9.05 -2.54 -9.81
C ILE A 263 -7.54 -2.70 -9.63
N ASN A 264 -6.95 -3.83 -10.06
CA ASN A 264 -5.54 -4.17 -9.86
C ASN A 264 -5.06 -4.05 -8.39
N ALA A 265 -5.97 -4.21 -7.42
CA ALA A 265 -5.61 -4.20 -6.01
C ALA A 265 -4.98 -5.54 -5.60
N HIS A 266 -4.13 -5.50 -4.57
CA HIS A 266 -3.50 -6.67 -3.98
C HIS A 266 -3.69 -6.69 -2.46
N ALA A 267 -4.05 -7.83 -1.88
CA ALA A 267 -4.09 -7.99 -0.43
C ALA A 267 -3.55 -9.34 0.02
N GLU A 268 -2.62 -9.34 0.97
CA GLU A 268 -2.00 -10.53 1.55
C GLU A 268 -1.99 -10.49 3.09
N GLY A 269 -1.67 -11.61 3.75
CA GLY A 269 -1.56 -11.69 5.20
C GLY A 269 -2.84 -12.16 5.92
N ASN A 270 -3.25 -11.46 6.98
CA ASN A 270 -4.40 -11.86 7.81
C ASN A 270 -5.39 -10.72 8.08
N THR A 271 -6.65 -10.87 7.69
CA THR A 271 -7.70 -9.85 7.91
C THR A 271 -7.35 -8.51 7.24
N THR A 272 -6.75 -8.52 6.05
CA THR A 272 -6.35 -7.32 5.30
C THR A 272 -7.39 -6.95 4.23
N LEU A 273 -7.49 -5.66 3.90
CA LEU A 273 -8.43 -5.14 2.90
C LEU A 273 -7.75 -4.12 1.98
N ALA A 274 -7.72 -4.38 0.68
CA ALA A 274 -7.32 -3.40 -0.33
C ALA A 274 -8.51 -3.03 -1.23
N SER A 275 -9.14 -1.89 -0.97
CA SER A 275 -10.37 -1.44 -1.65
C SER A 275 -10.17 -0.26 -2.60
N GLY A 276 -9.02 0.41 -2.56
CA GLY A 276 -8.67 1.43 -3.56
C GLY A 276 -8.15 0.81 -4.85
N ASP A 277 -8.32 1.48 -5.98
CA ASP A 277 -7.71 1.04 -7.25
C ASP A 277 -6.18 1.10 -7.14
N TYR A 278 -5.48 0.06 -7.60
CA TYR A 278 -4.03 -0.10 -7.50
C TYR A 278 -3.50 -0.05 -6.06
N SER A 279 -4.34 -0.34 -5.07
CA SER A 279 -3.93 -0.36 -3.66
C SER A 279 -3.30 -1.69 -3.27
N HIS A 280 -2.45 -1.65 -2.23
CA HIS A 280 -1.80 -2.82 -1.67
C HIS A 280 -1.99 -2.85 -0.14
N ALA A 281 -2.41 -3.99 0.42
CA ALA A 281 -2.54 -4.18 1.87
C ALA A 281 -1.89 -5.50 2.32
N GLU A 282 -0.93 -5.43 3.22
CA GLU A 282 -0.22 -6.60 3.77
C GLU A 282 -0.14 -6.57 5.30
N GLY A 283 0.25 -7.69 5.93
CA GLY A 283 0.35 -7.82 7.38
C GLY A 283 -0.92 -8.32 8.06
N ARG A 284 -1.34 -7.71 9.18
CA ARG A 284 -2.53 -8.14 9.95
C ARG A 284 -3.49 -6.99 10.22
N GLY A 285 -4.75 -7.11 9.81
CA GLY A 285 -5.79 -6.12 10.10
C GLY A 285 -5.64 -4.78 9.36
N THR A 286 -4.78 -4.72 8.33
CA THR A 286 -4.49 -3.48 7.59
C THR A 286 -5.56 -3.16 6.56
N THR A 287 -5.73 -1.89 6.22
CA THR A 287 -6.69 -1.43 5.22
C THR A 287 -6.08 -0.35 4.32
N ALA A 288 -6.03 -0.61 3.01
CA ALA A 288 -5.67 0.35 1.98
C ALA A 288 -6.92 0.69 1.14
N SER A 289 -7.58 1.81 1.43
CA SER A 289 -8.82 2.22 0.77
C SER A 289 -8.67 3.43 -0.17
N GLY A 290 -7.53 4.13 -0.13
CA GLY A 290 -7.21 5.14 -1.11
C GLY A 290 -6.69 4.52 -2.42
N ASN A 291 -6.99 5.13 -3.57
CA ASN A 291 -6.36 4.72 -4.83
C ASN A 291 -4.84 4.89 -4.74
N TYR A 292 -4.07 3.92 -5.20
CA TYR A 292 -2.61 3.84 -5.08
C TYR A 292 -2.09 3.82 -3.64
N ALA A 293 -2.94 3.53 -2.65
CA ALA A 293 -2.52 3.48 -1.25
C ALA A 293 -1.79 2.18 -0.90
N HIS A 294 -0.87 2.25 0.07
CA HIS A 294 -0.16 1.09 0.61
C HIS A 294 -0.31 1.04 2.13
N ALA A 295 -0.71 -0.11 2.68
CA ALA A 295 -0.81 -0.33 4.12
C ALA A 295 -0.18 -1.66 4.55
N GLU A 296 0.87 -1.60 5.37
CA GLU A 296 1.56 -2.77 5.91
C GLU A 296 1.57 -2.77 7.45
N GLY A 297 1.94 -3.90 8.09
CA GLY A 297 2.09 -3.99 9.55
C GLY A 297 0.84 -4.45 10.30
N LEU A 298 0.47 -3.79 11.40
CA LEU A 298 -0.65 -4.20 12.28
C LEU A 298 -1.73 -3.11 12.43
N ASN A 299 -2.94 -3.41 11.97
CA ASN A 299 -4.15 -2.59 12.12
C ASN A 299 -4.05 -1.18 11.49
N ASN A 300 -3.10 -0.96 10.58
CA ASN A 300 -2.85 0.33 9.95
C ASN A 300 -3.88 0.66 8.86
N ILE A 301 -4.15 1.95 8.65
CA ILE A 301 -5.14 2.44 7.68
C ILE A 301 -4.53 3.49 6.75
N ALA A 302 -4.48 3.20 5.44
CA ALA A 302 -4.18 4.18 4.40
C ALA A 302 -5.43 4.46 3.55
N SER A 303 -5.99 5.67 3.67
CA SER A 303 -7.25 6.05 3.01
C SER A 303 -7.14 7.26 2.07
N GLY A 304 -6.03 7.98 2.09
CA GLY A 304 -5.76 9.06 1.15
C GLY A 304 -5.28 8.55 -0.21
N TYR A 305 -5.47 9.34 -1.27
CA TYR A 305 -4.92 9.03 -2.59
C TYR A 305 -3.39 8.95 -2.52
N GLY A 306 -2.80 7.80 -2.88
CA GLY A 306 -1.35 7.58 -2.81
C GLY A 306 -0.78 7.66 -1.38
N ALA A 307 -1.59 7.38 -0.36
CA ALA A 307 -1.14 7.37 1.04
C ALA A 307 -0.34 6.09 1.37
N HIS A 308 0.65 6.21 2.25
CA HIS A 308 1.46 5.09 2.72
C HIS A 308 1.43 5.00 4.25
N VAL A 309 1.28 3.79 4.80
CA VAL A 309 1.32 3.55 6.24
C VAL A 309 2.03 2.24 6.58
N GLU A 310 2.94 2.28 7.55
CA GLU A 310 3.71 1.12 8.01
C GLU A 310 3.90 1.08 9.54
N GLY A 311 4.26 -0.07 10.11
CA GLY A 311 4.49 -0.25 11.55
C GLY A 311 3.26 -0.72 12.36
N GLY A 312 2.92 -0.05 13.46
CA GLY A 312 1.70 -0.34 14.24
C GLY A 312 1.89 -1.22 15.49
N VAL A 313 3.13 -1.57 15.86
CA VAL A 313 3.47 -2.42 17.03
C VAL A 313 4.65 -1.90 17.83
N ASN A 314 4.45 -1.50 19.08
CA ASN A 314 5.58 -1.05 19.90
C ASN A 314 6.50 -2.20 20.36
N ALA A 315 7.58 -1.86 21.08
CA ALA A 315 8.54 -2.82 21.64
C ALA A 315 7.95 -3.89 22.59
N ASN A 316 6.70 -3.73 23.05
CA ASN A 316 5.98 -4.68 23.90
C ASN A 316 4.90 -5.47 23.14
N ASN A 317 4.92 -5.46 21.80
CA ASN A 317 3.89 -6.05 20.93
C ASN A 317 2.48 -5.49 21.16
N ALA A 318 2.34 -4.30 21.74
CA ALA A 318 1.04 -3.64 21.84
C ALA A 318 0.68 -3.03 20.48
N SER A 319 -0.54 -3.28 20.02
CA SER A 319 -1.07 -2.65 18.81
C SER A 319 -1.31 -1.17 19.05
N LEU A 320 -0.62 -0.35 18.26
CA LEU A 320 -0.76 1.11 18.21
C LEU A 320 -0.83 1.50 16.73
N PRO A 321 -2.00 1.35 16.09
CA PRO A 321 -2.13 1.51 14.65
C PRO A 321 -1.84 2.94 14.21
N ASN A 322 -1.25 3.06 13.02
CA ASN A 322 -1.00 4.31 12.34
C ASN A 322 -2.12 4.60 11.33
N THR A 323 -2.29 5.88 10.97
CA THR A 323 -3.30 6.32 10.00
C THR A 323 -2.72 7.33 9.03
N ALA A 324 -2.76 7.02 7.73
CA ALA A 324 -2.43 7.94 6.64
C ALA A 324 -3.69 8.23 5.81
N SER A 325 -4.39 9.33 6.11
CA SER A 325 -5.69 9.66 5.47
C SER A 325 -5.65 10.87 4.54
N GLY A 326 -4.53 11.60 4.51
CA GLY A 326 -4.33 12.70 3.58
C GLY A 326 -3.83 12.22 2.21
N ASN A 327 -4.11 12.97 1.15
CA ASN A 327 -3.54 12.67 -0.17
C ASN A 327 -2.01 12.75 -0.11
N SER A 328 -1.32 11.72 -0.61
CA SER A 328 0.14 11.57 -0.55
C SER A 328 0.70 11.71 0.87
N SER A 329 -0.08 11.32 1.88
CA SER A 329 0.39 11.32 3.27
C SER A 329 1.19 10.05 3.60
N HIS A 330 2.10 10.16 4.57
CA HIS A 330 2.91 9.06 5.05
C HIS A 330 2.86 9.00 6.59
N ALA A 331 2.57 7.82 7.14
CA ALA A 331 2.57 7.59 8.59
C ALA A 331 3.33 6.30 8.94
N GLU A 332 4.36 6.42 9.79
CA GLU A 332 5.19 5.30 10.22
C GLU A 332 5.38 5.29 11.75
N GLY A 333 5.85 4.18 12.32
CA GLY A 333 6.07 4.04 13.76
C GLY A 333 4.88 3.47 14.54
N TYR A 334 4.44 4.15 15.61
CA TYR A 334 3.42 3.65 16.55
C TYR A 334 2.40 4.74 16.95
N GLY A 335 1.12 4.52 16.66
CA GLY A 335 0.05 5.46 16.99
C GLY A 335 0.16 6.80 16.26
N THR A 336 0.82 6.86 15.12
CA THR A 336 1.03 8.09 14.35
C THR A 336 -0.14 8.38 13.42
N THR A 337 -0.39 9.66 13.13
CA THR A 337 -1.50 10.07 12.25
C THR A 337 -1.06 11.17 11.30
N ALA A 338 -1.11 10.91 10.00
CA ALA A 338 -0.90 11.87 8.93
C ALA A 338 -2.21 12.04 8.14
N SER A 339 -2.98 13.09 8.45
CA SER A 339 -4.32 13.27 7.89
C SER A 339 -4.46 14.37 6.84
N GLY A 340 -3.45 15.22 6.70
CA GLY A 340 -3.46 16.31 5.71
C GLY A 340 -2.70 15.96 4.43
N THR A 341 -2.96 16.71 3.36
CA THR A 341 -2.28 16.50 2.07
C THR A 341 -0.76 16.64 2.24
N GLY A 342 0.01 15.64 1.80
CA GLY A 342 1.47 15.63 1.93
C GLY A 342 1.99 15.61 3.37
N ALA A 343 1.13 15.28 4.34
CA ALA A 343 1.52 15.21 5.75
C ALA A 343 2.43 14.00 6.01
N HIS A 344 3.43 14.19 6.87
CA HIS A 344 4.31 13.12 7.34
C HIS A 344 4.28 13.02 8.87
N ALA A 345 4.07 11.81 9.42
CA ALA A 345 4.10 11.55 10.86
C ALA A 345 4.89 10.27 11.17
N GLU A 346 5.95 10.40 11.97
CA GLU A 346 6.81 9.28 12.36
C GLU A 346 7.06 9.25 13.88
N GLY A 347 7.49 8.10 14.41
CA GLY A 347 7.79 7.92 15.84
C GLY A 347 6.64 7.36 16.67
N LEU A 348 6.36 7.94 17.84
CA LEU A 348 5.34 7.45 18.79
C LEU A 348 4.29 8.54 19.09
N ASN A 349 3.02 8.27 18.77
CA ASN A 349 1.88 9.17 19.01
C ASN A 349 2.07 10.57 18.41
N THR A 350 2.67 10.68 17.23
CA THR A 350 2.83 11.95 16.51
C THR A 350 1.63 12.23 15.61
N LEU A 351 1.32 13.52 15.42
CA LEU A 351 0.13 13.97 14.71
C LEU A 351 0.49 15.07 13.70
N SER A 352 0.11 14.87 12.44
CA SER A 352 0.33 15.78 11.31
C SER A 352 -0.97 15.96 10.52
N THR A 353 -1.63 17.12 10.61
CA THR A 353 -3.03 17.27 10.14
C THR A 353 -3.30 18.33 9.07
N ALA A 354 -2.42 19.32 8.92
CA ALA A 354 -2.55 20.38 7.93
C ALA A 354 -1.96 19.99 6.55
N ASN A 355 -1.86 20.94 5.62
CA ASN A 355 -1.16 20.71 4.34
C ASN A 355 0.37 20.75 4.52
N ALA A 356 1.05 19.69 4.10
CA ALA A 356 2.50 19.47 4.16
C ALA A 356 3.20 19.60 5.55
N PRO A 357 2.58 19.30 6.70
CA PRO A 357 3.25 19.28 8.00
C PRO A 357 4.15 18.04 8.15
N HIS A 358 5.13 18.15 9.04
CA HIS A 358 5.97 17.04 9.45
C HIS A 358 6.07 16.96 10.99
N ALA A 359 5.84 15.78 11.56
CA ALA A 359 5.98 15.51 12.98
C ALA A 359 6.75 14.20 13.22
N GLU A 360 7.85 14.28 13.96
CA GLU A 360 8.69 13.14 14.32
C GLU A 360 8.93 13.08 15.84
N GLY A 361 9.39 11.96 16.39
CA GLY A 361 9.68 11.82 17.82
C GLY A 361 8.52 11.28 18.66
N VAL A 362 8.20 11.90 19.82
CA VAL A 362 7.23 11.35 20.79
C VAL A 362 6.17 12.38 21.21
N ASN A 363 4.89 12.06 21.00
CA ASN A 363 3.73 12.89 21.36
C ASN A 363 3.76 14.31 20.76
N ASN A 364 4.33 14.47 19.56
CA ASN A 364 4.43 15.78 18.91
C ASN A 364 3.24 16.05 17.98
N ASN A 365 2.89 17.32 17.82
CA ASN A 365 1.73 17.73 17.03
C ASN A 365 2.03 18.87 16.06
N ALA A 366 2.07 18.60 14.76
CA ALA A 366 2.13 19.58 13.69
C ALA A 366 0.75 19.77 13.03
N THR A 367 0.06 20.84 13.42
CA THR A 367 -1.23 21.22 12.80
C THR A 367 -1.16 22.53 12.02
N GLY A 368 0.00 23.18 11.96
CA GLY A 368 0.24 24.30 11.07
C GLY A 368 0.54 23.83 9.65
N GLN A 369 0.10 24.57 8.63
CA GLN A 369 0.51 24.30 7.26
C GLN A 369 2.03 24.44 7.13
N ALA A 370 2.67 23.44 6.52
CA ALA A 370 4.12 23.35 6.38
C ALA A 370 4.88 23.58 7.70
N ALA A 371 4.28 23.17 8.82
CA ALA A 371 4.91 23.22 10.13
C ALA A 371 5.78 21.99 10.37
N HIS A 372 6.81 22.14 11.19
CA HIS A 372 7.71 21.07 11.59
C HIS A 372 7.75 20.92 13.12
N VAL A 373 7.77 19.69 13.60
CA VAL A 373 7.91 19.41 15.03
C VAL A 373 8.73 18.14 15.29
N GLU A 374 9.71 18.24 16.19
CA GLU A 374 10.57 17.11 16.58
C GLU A 374 10.82 17.09 18.09
N GLY A 375 11.38 16.01 18.65
CA GLY A 375 11.65 15.86 20.09
C GLY A 375 10.48 15.23 20.85
N GLN A 376 10.06 15.81 21.99
CA GLN A 376 8.99 15.23 22.81
C GLN A 376 7.98 16.25 23.37
N ASN A 377 6.68 15.96 23.17
CA ASN A 377 5.53 16.76 23.60
C ASN A 377 5.52 18.22 23.09
N ASN A 378 6.06 18.47 21.91
CA ASN A 378 6.07 19.79 21.26
C ASN A 378 4.84 19.97 20.37
N VAL A 379 4.49 21.23 20.12
CA VAL A 379 3.32 21.61 19.30
C VAL A 379 3.73 22.70 18.31
N ALA A 380 3.51 22.47 17.02
CA ALA A 380 3.70 23.44 15.95
C ALA A 380 2.36 23.70 15.22
N GLN A 381 1.73 24.83 15.54
CA GLN A 381 0.41 25.25 15.06
C GLN A 381 0.47 26.41 14.07
N GLY A 382 1.52 27.23 14.11
CA GLY A 382 1.69 28.34 13.19
C GLY A 382 2.00 27.85 11.77
N VAL A 383 1.53 28.59 10.77
CA VAL A 383 1.94 28.35 9.37
C VAL A 383 3.46 28.54 9.28
N PHE A 384 4.19 27.59 8.68
CA PHE A 384 5.66 27.58 8.61
C PHE A 384 6.38 27.56 9.97
N SER A 385 5.68 27.21 11.05
CA SER A 385 6.29 27.18 12.39
C SER A 385 7.15 25.95 12.61
N HIS A 386 8.12 26.05 13.53
CA HIS A 386 8.99 24.95 13.92
C HIS A 386 9.13 24.90 15.45
N ALA A 387 8.86 23.75 16.07
CA ALA A 387 9.15 23.51 17.48
C ALA A 387 9.99 22.23 17.70
N GLU A 388 11.10 22.34 18.41
CA GLU A 388 11.99 21.21 18.77
C GLU A 388 12.24 21.17 20.29
N GLY A 389 12.72 20.04 20.84
CA GLY A 389 13.09 19.93 22.26
C GLY A 389 12.03 19.27 23.14
N PHE A 390 11.68 19.88 24.29
CA PHE A 390 10.67 19.32 25.20
C PHE A 390 9.60 20.33 25.61
N GLN A 391 8.33 19.99 25.36
CA GLN A 391 7.18 20.79 25.80
C GLN A 391 7.19 22.24 25.27
N ASN A 392 7.66 22.49 24.05
CA ASN A 392 7.60 23.81 23.41
C ASN A 392 6.34 23.97 22.54
N ILE A 393 5.89 25.22 22.38
CA ILE A 393 4.73 25.56 21.54
C ILE A 393 5.12 26.67 20.55
N ALA A 394 4.93 26.42 19.25
CA ALA A 394 5.06 27.41 18.19
C ALA A 394 3.69 27.67 17.54
N THR A 395 3.04 28.79 17.90
CA THR A 395 1.71 29.17 17.36
C THR A 395 1.80 30.29 16.31
N ASN A 396 2.89 31.04 16.30
CA ASN A 396 3.09 32.18 15.41
C ASN A 396 3.54 31.75 14.00
N ILE A 397 3.25 32.58 13.01
CA ILE A 397 3.62 32.29 11.61
C ILE A 397 5.14 32.37 11.47
N GLY A 398 5.77 31.33 10.92
CA GLY A 398 7.21 31.31 10.66
C GLY A 398 8.08 31.45 11.92
N SER A 399 7.54 31.18 13.11
CA SER A 399 8.33 31.18 14.33
C SER A 399 9.08 29.85 14.52
N HIS A 400 10.25 29.93 15.12
CA HIS A 400 11.05 28.76 15.49
C HIS A 400 11.34 28.80 17.00
N ILE A 401 11.17 27.66 17.68
CA ILE A 401 11.48 27.53 19.10
C ILE A 401 12.18 26.21 19.41
N MET A 402 13.23 26.31 20.23
CA MET A 402 13.95 25.17 20.81
C MET A 402 13.97 25.23 22.34
N GLY A 403 14.53 24.21 23.00
CA GLY A 403 14.75 24.22 24.45
C GLY A 403 13.65 23.52 25.23
N ILE A 404 13.22 24.10 26.36
CA ILE A 404 12.25 23.44 27.26
C ILE A 404 11.16 24.41 27.74
N TYR A 405 9.91 23.96 27.73
CA TYR A 405 8.75 24.70 28.25
C TYR A 405 8.66 26.14 27.71
N GLY A 406 8.91 26.34 26.42
CA GLY A 406 8.80 27.64 25.74
C GLY A 406 7.46 27.82 25.01
N GLU A 407 7.16 29.06 24.66
CA GLU A 407 6.07 29.42 23.74
C GLU A 407 6.48 30.63 22.89
N THR A 408 6.26 30.55 21.57
CA THR A 408 6.59 31.65 20.67
C THR A 408 5.64 32.83 20.88
N THR A 409 6.15 34.05 20.69
CA THR A 409 5.41 35.30 20.92
C THR A 409 5.23 36.15 19.67
N ASP A 410 6.03 35.92 18.63
CA ASP A 410 6.17 36.81 17.47
C ASP A 410 6.18 36.03 16.15
N ASN A 411 5.64 36.61 15.08
CA ASN A 411 5.76 36.03 13.74
C ASN A 411 7.18 36.20 13.19
N TYR A 412 7.65 35.24 12.38
CA TYR A 412 8.94 35.23 11.70
C TYR A 412 10.10 35.48 12.66
N SER A 413 10.17 34.72 13.74
CA SER A 413 11.07 34.98 14.87
C SER A 413 11.75 33.71 15.36
N TRP A 414 12.76 33.85 16.22
CA TRP A 414 13.49 32.74 16.82
C TRP A 414 13.50 32.86 18.35
N HIS A 415 13.25 31.74 19.03
CA HIS A 415 13.04 31.66 20.47
C HIS A 415 13.84 30.52 21.11
N VAL A 416 14.27 30.71 22.37
CA VAL A 416 14.77 29.63 23.24
C VAL A 416 13.87 29.51 24.45
N GLY A 417 13.17 28.39 24.58
CA GLY A 417 12.38 28.03 25.74
C GLY A 417 13.24 27.70 26.96
N ASN A 418 12.89 28.26 28.10
CA ASN A 418 13.50 27.99 29.40
C ASN A 418 12.47 28.11 30.54
N GLY A 419 11.29 27.54 30.33
CA GLY A 419 10.27 27.44 31.38
C GLY A 419 10.61 26.33 32.38
N THR A 420 9.85 26.27 33.47
CA THR A 420 10.03 25.24 34.51
C THR A 420 8.96 24.15 34.45
N SER A 421 7.84 24.42 33.80
CA SER A 421 6.72 23.48 33.63
C SER A 421 5.82 23.91 32.48
N ALA A 422 4.91 23.02 32.04
CA ALA A 422 3.93 23.36 31.01
C ALA A 422 2.98 24.50 31.42
N SER A 423 2.79 24.71 32.72
CA SER A 423 2.01 25.80 33.31
C SER A 423 2.83 27.07 33.59
N ASN A 424 4.16 26.99 33.51
CA ASN A 424 5.09 28.10 33.74
C ASN A 424 6.13 28.14 32.63
N ARG A 425 5.65 28.54 31.45
CA ARG A 425 6.47 28.67 30.25
C ARG A 425 7.33 29.93 30.31
N GLY A 426 8.51 29.88 29.70
CA GLY A 426 9.46 30.99 29.74
C GLY A 426 10.41 30.99 28.55
N LEU A 427 11.02 32.14 28.29
CA LEU A 427 11.97 32.35 27.20
C LEU A 427 13.30 32.82 27.78
N ALA A 428 14.40 32.17 27.40
CA ALA A 428 15.76 32.65 27.68
C ALA A 428 16.24 33.66 26.64
N ALA A 429 15.76 33.55 25.39
CA ALA A 429 16.10 34.46 24.32
C ALA A 429 14.98 34.59 23.28
N LEU A 430 14.91 35.75 22.63
CA LEU A 430 14.01 36.06 21.52
C LEU A 430 14.71 36.99 20.52
N LEU A 431 14.78 36.58 19.26
CA LEU A 431 15.13 37.46 18.13
C LEU A 431 13.86 37.77 17.33
N GLN A 432 13.36 38.99 17.45
CA GLN A 432 12.16 39.42 16.73
C GLN A 432 12.48 39.70 15.26
N GLY A 433 11.83 39.01 14.32
CA GLY A 433 12.04 39.32 12.89
C GLY A 433 11.39 40.61 12.42
N SER A 434 10.36 41.11 13.11
CA SER A 434 9.66 42.35 12.75
C SER A 434 10.53 43.59 12.97
N THR A 435 11.34 43.61 14.04
CA THR A 435 12.19 44.75 14.43
C THR A 435 13.68 44.46 14.29
N GLY A 436 14.10 43.19 14.36
CA GLY A 436 15.50 42.79 14.47
C GLY A 436 16.05 42.87 15.89
N ASP A 437 15.21 43.13 16.89
CA ASP A 437 15.63 43.23 18.29
C ASP A 437 15.90 41.86 18.90
N LEU A 438 17.01 41.77 19.65
CA LEU A 438 17.40 40.59 20.43
C LEU A 438 17.16 40.85 21.92
N PHE A 439 16.36 40.00 22.54
CA PHE A 439 16.12 39.97 23.98
C PHE A 439 16.81 38.76 24.58
N ILE A 440 17.52 38.95 25.68
CA ILE A 440 18.17 37.89 26.46
C ILE A 440 17.75 38.06 27.91
N ASP A 441 17.12 37.03 28.48
CA ASP A 441 16.79 36.98 29.90
C ASP A 441 17.96 36.34 30.67
N GLY A 442 19.03 37.13 30.80
CA GLY A 442 20.32 36.67 31.31
C GLY A 442 21.43 37.69 31.07
N THR A 443 22.65 37.21 30.89
CA THR A 443 23.83 38.05 30.61
C THR A 443 24.48 37.64 29.30
N LEU A 444 24.86 38.62 28.48
CA LEU A 444 25.71 38.42 27.32
C LEU A 444 27.18 38.46 27.78
N HIS A 445 27.90 37.34 27.60
CA HIS A 445 29.30 37.22 27.98
C HIS A 445 30.21 37.47 26.77
N GLU A 446 30.85 38.63 26.73
CA GLU A 446 31.79 39.03 25.67
C GLU A 446 33.23 39.09 26.20
N ASN A 447 34.20 38.84 25.31
CA ASN A 447 35.63 38.89 25.64
C ASN A 447 36.32 40.19 25.21
N GLY A 448 35.58 41.16 24.67
CA GLY A 448 36.14 42.43 24.21
C GLY A 448 36.46 43.39 25.36
N ALA A 449 37.29 44.38 25.06
CA ALA A 449 37.90 45.26 26.06
C ALA A 449 36.98 46.39 26.55
N ASP A 450 36.02 46.80 25.71
CA ASP A 450 35.31 48.08 25.86
C ASP A 450 33.93 48.11 25.19
N TYR A 451 33.12 49.10 25.61
CA TYR A 451 31.99 49.60 24.85
C TYR A 451 32.48 50.72 23.92
N ALA A 452 32.25 50.54 22.63
CA ALA A 452 32.67 51.47 21.60
C ALA A 452 31.53 51.88 20.67
N GLU A 453 31.73 53.01 20.00
CA GLU A 453 30.95 53.39 18.82
C GLU A 453 31.86 53.69 17.64
N MET A 454 31.33 53.51 16.43
CA MET A 454 32.02 53.95 15.21
C MET A 454 31.74 55.42 14.91
N PHE A 455 32.80 56.17 14.62
CA PHE A 455 32.77 57.58 14.23
C PHE A 455 33.46 57.82 12.89
N GLU A 456 32.98 58.81 12.16
CA GLU A 456 33.61 59.25 10.91
C GLU A 456 34.73 60.25 11.21
N THR A 457 35.90 60.02 10.63
CA THR A 457 37.07 60.89 10.72
C THR A 457 36.90 62.17 9.89
N ILE A 458 37.43 63.29 10.38
CA ILE A 458 37.26 64.59 9.73
C ILE A 458 37.97 64.69 8.38
N ASP A 459 39.10 64.00 8.23
CA ASP A 459 39.96 64.02 7.04
C ASP A 459 39.72 62.84 6.09
N GLY A 460 38.86 61.89 6.48
CA GLY A 460 38.53 60.70 5.68
C GLY A 460 39.57 59.59 5.73
N ASN A 461 40.53 59.64 6.67
CA ASN A 461 41.57 58.63 6.84
C ASN A 461 41.36 57.83 8.12
N SER A 462 41.86 56.60 8.13
CA SER A 462 41.80 55.77 9.34
C SER A 462 42.77 56.28 10.41
N ILE A 463 42.44 56.05 11.68
CA ILE A 463 43.29 56.36 12.82
C ILE A 463 43.69 55.03 13.47
N THR A 464 44.99 54.83 13.66
CA THR A 464 45.53 53.63 14.29
C THR A 464 44.93 53.42 15.69
N PRO A 465 44.62 52.18 16.11
CA PRO A 465 44.22 51.87 17.48
C PRO A 465 45.19 52.42 18.54
N GLY A 466 44.67 52.74 19.72
CA GLY A 466 45.43 53.25 20.84
C GLY A 466 45.75 54.75 20.76
N ARG A 467 44.92 55.56 20.09
CA ARG A 467 45.02 57.02 20.03
C ARG A 467 43.84 57.66 20.75
N PHE A 468 44.10 58.69 21.56
CA PHE A 468 43.05 59.53 22.13
C PHE A 468 42.36 60.33 21.03
N ILE A 469 41.04 60.40 21.12
CA ILE A 469 40.15 61.00 20.13
C ILE A 469 39.32 62.11 20.76
N THR A 470 39.11 63.19 20.00
CA THR A 470 38.18 64.27 20.35
C THR A 470 37.13 64.47 19.25
N LEU A 471 36.06 65.21 19.58
CA LEU A 471 35.00 65.57 18.65
C LEU A 471 35.23 66.95 18.03
N GLN A 472 34.95 67.04 16.73
CA GLN A 472 34.73 68.30 16.04
C GLN A 472 33.41 68.21 15.28
N GLY A 473 32.35 68.74 15.89
CA GLY A 473 30.99 68.52 15.41
C GLY A 473 30.60 67.04 15.50
N LYS A 474 30.18 66.43 14.39
CA LYS A 474 29.80 65.00 14.32
C LYS A 474 30.96 64.06 13.97
N LYS A 475 32.13 64.60 13.65
CA LYS A 475 33.30 63.85 13.20
C LYS A 475 34.37 63.84 14.28
N VAL A 476 35.31 62.89 14.15
CA VAL A 476 36.41 62.70 15.08
C VAL A 476 37.75 63.09 14.46
N LYS A 477 38.66 63.53 15.33
CA LYS A 477 40.10 63.70 15.04
C LYS A 477 40.92 63.19 16.21
N VAL A 478 42.20 62.98 15.99
CA VAL A 478 43.18 62.75 17.06
C VAL A 478 43.15 63.94 18.02
N ALA A 479 43.04 63.65 19.32
CA ALA A 479 43.06 64.68 20.36
C ALA A 479 44.46 65.26 20.54
N THR A 480 44.51 66.53 20.90
CA THR A 480 45.74 67.27 21.23
C THR A 480 45.73 67.69 22.69
N SER A 481 46.87 68.16 23.21
CA SER A 481 46.94 68.66 24.59
C SER A 481 46.06 69.90 24.83
N ALA A 482 45.65 70.59 23.77
CA ALA A 482 44.77 71.76 23.83
C ALA A 482 43.27 71.42 23.84
N ASP A 483 42.88 70.17 23.52
CA ASP A 483 41.47 69.77 23.47
C ASP A 483 40.95 69.52 24.91
N SER A 484 39.95 70.29 25.33
CA SER A 484 39.37 70.19 26.67
C SER A 484 38.40 69.01 26.85
N TYR A 485 38.02 68.35 25.76
CA TYR A 485 37.11 67.21 25.75
C TYR A 485 37.74 66.06 24.99
N ILE A 486 37.86 64.92 25.68
CA ILE A 486 38.33 63.67 25.10
C ILE A 486 37.13 62.73 25.01
N LEU A 487 36.83 62.29 23.80
CA LEU A 487 35.71 61.40 23.50
C LEU A 487 36.02 59.96 23.94
N GLY A 488 37.21 59.48 23.61
CA GLY A 488 37.53 58.05 23.67
C GLY A 488 38.93 57.73 23.19
N ILE A 489 39.24 56.44 23.08
CA ILE A 489 40.48 55.92 22.49
C ILE A 489 40.11 55.00 21.33
N THR A 490 40.81 55.08 20.21
CA THR A 490 40.58 54.12 19.10
C THR A 490 40.82 52.68 19.57
N SER A 491 39.81 51.82 19.45
CA SER A 491 39.86 50.42 19.93
C SER A 491 39.88 49.44 18.75
N ALA A 492 40.62 48.35 18.93
CA ALA A 492 40.71 47.25 17.96
C ALA A 492 39.86 46.03 18.37
N ALA A 493 39.48 45.91 19.64
CA ALA A 493 38.93 44.69 20.24
C ALA A 493 37.72 44.97 21.15
N SER A 494 36.80 45.83 20.70
CA SER A 494 35.61 46.20 21.48
C SER A 494 34.61 45.05 21.64
N ALA A 495 34.05 44.91 22.84
CA ALA A 495 33.01 43.92 23.16
C ALA A 495 31.69 44.29 22.48
N ILE A 496 31.33 45.57 22.53
CA ILE A 496 30.12 46.08 21.91
C ILE A 496 30.53 47.22 20.97
N LYS A 497 30.06 47.16 19.72
CA LYS A 497 30.29 48.19 18.69
C LYS A 497 28.98 48.81 18.24
N GLY A 498 28.66 49.96 18.83
CA GLY A 498 27.54 50.79 18.41
C GLY A 498 27.80 51.49 17.06
N ASN A 499 26.72 51.87 16.39
CA ASN A 499 26.75 52.64 15.15
C ASN A 499 27.56 52.00 13.99
N ALA A 500 27.83 50.69 14.02
CA ALA A 500 28.63 50.01 13.00
C ALA A 500 27.90 49.79 11.67
N ALA A 501 26.55 49.69 11.70
CA ALA A 501 25.70 49.48 10.53
C ALA A 501 26.13 48.27 9.68
N GLU A 502 26.37 47.13 10.32
CA GLU A 502 26.98 45.96 9.67
C GLU A 502 26.10 45.31 8.58
N LEU A 503 24.77 45.30 8.77
CA LEU A 503 23.86 44.53 7.92
C LEU A 503 23.35 45.30 6.71
N HIS A 504 23.23 46.62 6.81
CA HIS A 504 22.69 47.45 5.74
C HIS A 504 23.02 48.92 5.95
N TRP A 505 22.81 49.73 4.90
CA TRP A 505 22.94 51.18 4.99
C TRP A 505 22.11 51.71 6.17
N HIS A 506 22.74 52.50 7.03
CA HIS A 506 22.17 52.98 8.30
C HIS A 506 20.91 53.86 8.15
N HIS A 507 20.62 54.36 6.95
CA HIS A 507 19.42 55.10 6.60
C HIS A 507 18.47 54.33 5.66
N LYS A 508 18.69 53.03 5.47
CA LYS A 508 17.81 52.17 4.64
C LYS A 508 16.36 52.28 5.07
N TYR A 509 16.11 52.35 6.37
CA TYR A 509 14.77 52.47 6.93
C TYR A 509 14.49 53.89 7.43
N LEU A 510 13.25 54.31 7.25
CA LEU A 510 12.75 55.61 7.68
C LEU A 510 12.73 55.67 9.20
N LYS A 511 13.24 56.77 9.76
CA LYS A 511 13.29 57.01 11.21
C LYS A 511 12.41 58.20 11.58
N ASP A 512 11.90 58.22 12.81
CA ASP A 512 11.22 59.39 13.37
C ASP A 512 12.21 60.46 13.85
N GLN A 513 11.70 61.56 14.40
CA GLN A 513 12.52 62.68 14.91
C GLN A 513 13.47 62.30 16.06
N TRP A 514 13.27 61.12 16.69
CA TRP A 514 14.09 60.61 17.79
C TRP A 514 15.03 59.47 17.33
N GLY A 515 15.04 59.14 16.04
CA GLY A 515 15.91 58.11 15.47
C GLY A 515 15.35 56.69 15.55
N ARG A 516 14.10 56.51 15.99
CA ARG A 516 13.44 55.20 16.04
C ARG A 516 12.96 54.82 14.64
N THR A 517 13.17 53.56 14.24
CA THR A 517 12.66 53.04 12.98
C THR A 517 11.13 53.09 12.97
N GLN A 518 10.56 53.56 11.86
CA GLN A 518 9.12 53.53 11.65
C GLN A 518 8.72 52.24 10.95
N TYR A 519 7.61 51.66 11.39
CA TYR A 519 7.08 50.40 10.86
C TYR A 519 5.71 50.61 10.20
N GLU A 520 5.35 49.69 9.33
CA GLU A 520 4.04 49.59 8.70
C GLU A 520 3.56 48.14 8.69
N GLN A 521 2.24 47.97 8.61
CA GLN A 521 1.65 46.67 8.31
C GLN A 521 1.53 46.53 6.80
N ILE A 522 2.15 45.49 6.26
CA ILE A 522 2.05 45.12 4.86
C ILE A 522 1.47 43.71 4.74
N PRO A 523 0.76 43.38 3.65
CA PRO A 523 0.45 41.99 3.32
C PRO A 523 1.74 41.16 3.31
N SER A 524 1.69 39.93 3.84
CA SER A 524 2.88 39.08 3.96
C SER A 524 3.41 38.73 2.58
N ASP A 525 2.54 38.24 1.71
CA ASP A 525 2.75 38.17 0.26
C ASP A 525 1.38 38.19 -0.45
N PRO A 526 1.05 39.19 -1.28
CA PRO A 526 -0.22 39.25 -1.98
C PRO A 526 -0.35 38.23 -3.13
N ASN A 527 0.75 37.62 -3.59
CA ASN A 527 0.75 36.64 -4.69
C ASN A 527 0.68 35.19 -4.20
N ASP A 528 0.92 34.98 -2.90
CA ASP A 528 0.78 33.68 -2.26
C ASP A 528 -0.62 33.57 -1.65
N GLU A 529 -1.43 32.63 -2.14
CA GLU A 529 -2.83 32.44 -1.72
C GLU A 529 -2.99 32.27 -0.20
N TYR A 530 -1.99 31.69 0.47
CA TYR A 530 -1.99 31.40 1.89
C TYR A 530 -1.53 32.60 2.73
N LEU A 531 -0.54 33.34 2.25
CA LEU A 531 -0.02 34.53 2.93
C LEU A 531 -0.78 35.83 2.60
N ALA A 532 -1.59 35.86 1.53
CA ALA A 532 -2.28 37.06 1.05
C ALA A 532 -3.26 37.65 2.06
N LYS A 533 -3.77 36.82 2.99
CA LYS A 533 -4.69 37.25 4.06
C LYS A 533 -3.98 37.64 5.35
N LEU A 534 -2.67 37.45 5.43
CA LEU A 534 -1.87 37.69 6.63
C LEU A 534 -1.11 39.00 6.49
N THR A 535 -1.13 39.83 7.52
CA THR A 535 -0.31 41.05 7.59
C THR A 535 0.93 40.82 8.44
N ARG A 536 2.03 41.46 8.07
CA ARG A 536 3.27 41.49 8.85
C ARG A 536 3.72 42.92 9.10
N VAL A 537 4.39 43.12 10.22
CA VAL A 537 5.05 44.38 10.56
C VAL A 537 6.40 44.42 9.87
N ALA A 538 6.66 45.46 9.08
CA ALA A 538 7.91 45.65 8.36
C ALA A 538 8.42 47.09 8.52
N PRO A 539 9.74 47.31 8.53
CA PRO A 539 10.31 48.65 8.59
C PRO A 539 10.07 49.40 7.28
N LYS A 540 9.61 50.65 7.37
CA LYS A 540 9.36 51.52 6.21
C LYS A 540 10.67 51.83 5.50
N LEU A 541 10.74 51.58 4.19
CA LEU A 541 11.89 51.98 3.39
C LEU A 541 12.01 53.51 3.32
N ASN A 542 13.24 54.00 3.43
CA ASN A 542 13.53 55.39 3.17
C ASN A 542 13.48 55.65 1.65
N PRO A 543 12.73 56.66 1.14
CA PRO A 543 12.69 56.99 -0.29
C PRO A 543 14.06 57.28 -0.91
N ALA A 544 15.06 57.65 -0.11
CA ALA A 544 16.43 57.86 -0.56
C ALA A 544 17.26 56.56 -0.67
N TYR A 545 16.71 55.41 -0.28
CA TYR A 545 17.39 54.12 -0.40
C TYR A 545 17.34 53.62 -1.85
N ASP A 546 18.50 53.32 -2.41
CA ASP A 546 18.65 52.69 -3.72
C ASP A 546 19.07 51.21 -3.54
N SER A 547 18.24 50.29 -4.03
CA SER A 547 18.50 48.85 -3.95
C SER A 547 19.56 48.35 -4.94
N GLN A 548 19.90 49.14 -5.97
CA GLN A 548 20.94 48.80 -6.95
C GLN A 548 22.34 49.18 -6.48
N GLN A 549 22.44 50.05 -5.48
CA GLN A 549 23.72 50.47 -4.93
C GLN A 549 24.26 49.44 -3.93
N SER A 550 25.48 48.93 -4.20
CA SER A 550 26.17 48.04 -3.25
C SER A 550 26.54 48.80 -1.97
N TYR A 551 26.29 48.17 -0.82
CA TYR A 551 26.59 48.74 0.49
C TYR A 551 27.88 48.16 1.08
N ILE A 552 28.76 49.05 1.56
CA ILE A 552 29.96 48.69 2.32
C ILE A 552 29.75 49.11 3.79
N PRO A 553 29.72 48.16 4.75
CA PRO A 553 29.63 48.45 6.18
C PRO A 553 30.67 49.45 6.67
N ARG A 554 30.37 50.22 7.73
CA ARG A 554 31.33 51.21 8.28
C ARG A 554 32.63 50.56 8.71
N SER A 555 32.57 49.36 9.29
CA SER A 555 33.75 48.56 9.68
C SER A 555 34.73 48.27 8.55
N LYS A 556 34.30 48.36 7.29
CA LYS A 556 35.11 48.12 6.09
C LYS A 556 35.50 49.41 5.34
N ARG A 557 35.17 50.58 5.89
CA ARG A 557 35.45 51.89 5.28
C ARG A 557 36.50 52.64 6.07
N LYS A 558 37.56 53.07 5.40
CA LYS A 558 38.75 53.65 6.04
C LYS A 558 38.44 54.93 6.83
N GLU A 559 37.43 55.68 6.42
CA GLU A 559 37.04 56.93 7.07
C GLU A 559 36.27 56.72 8.39
N TRP A 560 35.93 55.47 8.75
CA TRP A 560 35.25 55.12 9.99
C TRP A 560 36.21 54.41 10.95
N VAL A 561 36.24 54.87 12.21
CA VAL A 561 37.07 54.31 13.27
C VAL A 561 36.23 53.93 14.47
N THR A 562 36.58 52.81 15.12
CA THR A 562 35.96 52.37 16.37
C THR A 562 36.62 53.11 17.53
N VAL A 563 35.84 53.84 18.31
CA VAL A 563 36.30 54.61 19.47
C VAL A 563 35.70 53.99 20.72
N GLY A 564 36.55 53.43 21.56
CA GLY A 564 36.20 52.95 22.89
C GLY A 564 35.86 54.13 23.80
N LEU A 565 34.64 54.10 24.34
CA LEU A 565 34.06 55.15 25.16
C LEU A 565 34.05 54.78 26.64
N LEU A 566 34.20 53.50 26.96
CA LEU A 566 34.20 52.98 28.32
C LEU A 566 34.87 51.60 28.34
N GLY A 567 35.80 51.36 29.26
CA GLY A 567 36.42 50.05 29.44
C GLY A 567 37.90 50.11 29.77
N GLN A 568 38.55 48.96 29.67
CA GLN A 568 40.00 48.84 29.85
C GLN A 568 40.65 48.94 28.47
N LEU A 569 41.19 50.12 28.13
CA LEU A 569 41.64 50.43 26.77
C LEU A 569 43.16 50.48 26.70
N LEU A 570 43.70 49.84 25.66
CA LEU A 570 45.10 49.99 25.30
C LEU A 570 45.32 51.32 24.62
N VAL A 571 46.36 52.04 25.04
CA VAL A 571 46.73 53.34 24.46
C VAL A 571 48.23 53.38 24.23
N THR A 572 48.62 54.05 23.14
CA THR A 572 50.02 54.35 22.85
C THR A 572 50.52 55.33 23.91
N ASP A 573 51.72 55.13 24.42
CA ASP A 573 52.35 55.90 25.48
C ASP A 573 53.69 56.48 25.02
N ASP A 574 53.99 57.72 25.41
CA ASP A 574 55.27 58.38 25.10
C ASP A 574 56.42 57.95 26.03
N GLY A 575 56.13 57.05 26.98
CA GLY A 575 57.05 56.50 27.96
C GLY A 575 57.03 57.22 29.30
N SER A 576 56.30 58.32 29.45
CA SER A 576 56.25 59.12 30.69
C SER A 576 55.21 58.62 31.70
N CYS A 577 54.21 57.87 31.25
CA CYS A 577 53.15 57.38 32.13
C CYS A 577 53.67 56.32 33.12
N SER A 578 53.08 56.23 34.31
CA SER A 578 53.43 55.21 35.30
C SER A 578 52.18 54.50 35.82
N ILE A 579 52.31 53.21 36.15
CA ILE A 579 51.24 52.44 36.78
C ILE A 579 50.82 53.18 38.06
N ASN A 580 49.51 53.27 38.30
CA ASN A 580 48.88 54.09 39.35
C ASN A 580 48.90 55.61 39.16
N GLY A 581 49.57 56.11 38.12
CA GLY A 581 49.50 57.51 37.70
C GLY A 581 48.29 57.80 36.80
N TYR A 582 48.27 59.00 36.25
CA TYR A 582 47.27 59.46 35.29
C TYR A 582 47.94 59.91 33.99
N CYS A 583 47.17 59.86 32.91
CA CYS A 583 47.60 60.35 31.60
C CYS A 583 46.53 61.19 30.91
N LEU A 584 46.99 62.11 30.07
CA LEU A 584 46.20 62.86 29.08
C LEU A 584 46.87 62.75 27.71
N PRO A 585 46.18 63.09 26.60
CA PRO A 585 46.83 63.13 25.30
C PRO A 585 47.85 64.26 25.20
N ASN A 586 48.97 63.96 24.56
CA ASN A 586 49.84 64.97 23.95
C ASN A 586 49.27 65.44 22.59
N ASP A 587 50.03 66.26 21.85
CA ASP A 587 49.61 66.80 20.54
C ASP A 587 49.49 65.75 19.42
N GLU A 588 49.89 64.50 19.66
CA GLU A 588 49.74 63.37 18.74
C GLU A 588 48.66 62.36 19.19
N GLY A 589 47.89 62.69 20.23
CA GLY A 589 46.88 61.80 20.82
C GLY A 589 47.48 60.55 21.46
N ILE A 590 48.75 60.60 21.86
CA ILE A 590 49.45 59.56 22.63
C ILE A 590 49.35 59.93 24.11
N ALA A 591 49.27 58.93 25.00
CA ALA A 591 49.31 59.15 26.43
C ALA A 591 50.64 59.79 26.86
N THR A 592 50.53 60.88 27.62
CA THR A 592 51.62 61.52 28.34
C THR A 592 51.23 61.71 29.80
N TYR A 593 52.21 61.74 30.70
CA TYR A 593 52.01 61.91 32.13
C TYR A 593 51.22 63.18 32.42
N SER A 594 50.25 63.05 33.32
CA SER A 594 49.48 64.17 33.86
C SER A 594 49.15 63.89 35.33
N GLU A 595 48.94 64.96 36.10
CA GLU A 595 48.44 64.84 37.49
C GLU A 595 46.96 64.43 37.53
N THR A 596 46.25 64.55 36.40
CA THR A 596 44.82 64.25 36.25
C THR A 596 44.55 63.51 34.93
N GLY A 597 43.34 63.00 34.72
CA GLY A 597 42.94 62.34 33.48
C GLY A 597 42.63 60.86 33.69
N TYR A 598 43.13 60.01 32.78
CA TYR A 598 42.79 58.59 32.76
C TYR A 598 43.77 57.77 33.59
N ARG A 599 43.25 56.85 34.40
CA ARG A 599 44.05 56.03 35.32
C ARG A 599 44.82 54.97 34.54
N VAL A 600 46.14 54.94 34.72
CA VAL A 600 47.00 53.88 34.17
C VAL A 600 46.91 52.65 35.07
N MET A 601 46.44 51.55 34.48
CA MET A 601 46.22 50.27 35.16
C MET A 601 47.43 49.36 35.05
N ASP A 602 48.04 49.29 33.86
CA ASP A 602 49.16 48.39 33.57
C ASP A 602 50.05 48.96 32.46
N ARG A 603 51.28 48.47 32.37
CA ARG A 603 52.22 48.75 31.29
C ARG A 603 52.47 47.47 30.49
N ILE A 604 52.02 47.48 29.24
CA ILE A 604 52.10 46.30 28.35
C ILE A 604 53.46 46.26 27.63
N SER A 605 53.97 47.42 27.20
CA SER A 605 55.28 47.57 26.55
C SER A 605 55.91 48.93 26.87
N SER A 606 57.05 49.24 26.25
CA SER A 606 57.71 50.55 26.36
C SER A 606 56.85 51.70 25.83
N ASP A 607 55.94 51.41 24.90
CA ASP A 607 55.13 52.37 24.14
C ASP A 607 53.62 52.10 24.22
N GLN A 608 53.19 51.17 25.09
CA GLN A 608 51.78 50.83 25.27
C GLN A 608 51.44 50.61 26.74
N ILE A 609 50.35 51.24 27.16
CA ILE A 609 49.79 51.11 28.51
C ILE A 609 48.31 50.73 28.42
N LEU A 610 47.80 50.11 29.49
CA LEU A 610 46.38 49.86 29.69
C LEU A 610 45.81 50.94 30.61
N VAL A 611 44.76 51.61 30.17
CA VAL A 611 44.07 52.65 30.95
C VAL A 611 42.64 52.26 31.24
N MET A 612 42.13 52.69 32.39
CA MET A 612 40.70 52.65 32.66
C MET A 612 40.06 53.92 32.07
N PHE A 613 39.31 53.76 30.99
CA PHE A 613 38.55 54.84 30.37
C PHE A 613 37.12 54.81 30.92
N LYS A 614 36.67 55.92 31.53
CA LYS A 614 35.38 56.05 32.24
C LYS A 614 34.72 57.38 31.97
#